data_AF-A0A7X7ZVV1-F1
#
_entry.id   AF-A0A7X7ZVV1-F1
#
_cell.length_a   1.000
_cell.length_b   1.000
_cell.length_c   1.000
_cell.angle_alpha   90.00
_cell.angle_beta   90.00
_cell.angle_gamma   90.00
#
_symmetry.space_group_name_H-M   'P 1'
#
loop_
_entity.id
_entity.type
_entity.pdbx_description
1 polymer ?
#
loop_
_entity_poly.entity_id
_entity_poly.type
_entity_poly.pdbx_seq_one_letter_code
_entity_poly.pdbx_strand_id
1 'polypeptide(L)'
;MQIKITYPKPQKKKSHRGLVIEIGRNLFLLAAVLCAAINIWAGGKAWSVIVIWALYMAWSLLVHPDMIEYNRISQFTKAIVQSCIMLVLIDVFITSGWAANVVSIICFGSLIAVCLLLYTDFERQRHNLLPIILFSILSLIVTAVLVIISKGKVSWQVLVTFVLSFAVLAVCVKTMGWNIKSELKKMFHTI
;
A
#
# COMPACT_ATOMS: atom_id res chain seq x y z
N MET A 1 49.20 8.07 -7.26
CA MET A 1 48.50 7.16 -6.32
C MET A 1 47.49 6.34 -7.10
N GLN A 2 47.62 5.00 -7.14
CA GLN A 2 46.65 4.12 -7.78
C GLN A 2 45.60 3.70 -6.74
N ILE A 3 44.36 4.14 -6.91
CA ILE A 3 43.24 3.76 -6.04
C ILE A 3 42.85 2.32 -6.41
N LYS A 4 43.24 1.36 -5.57
CA LYS A 4 42.91 -0.06 -5.73
C LYS A 4 41.46 -0.25 -5.26
N ILE A 5 40.53 -0.32 -6.21
CA ILE A 5 39.10 -0.54 -5.91
C ILE A 5 38.95 -1.98 -5.40
N THR A 6 38.81 -2.15 -4.08
CA THR A 6 38.70 -3.45 -3.37
C THR A 6 37.30 -4.07 -3.49
N TYR A 7 36.33 -3.34 -4.04
CA TYR A 7 34.97 -3.85 -4.20
C TYR A 7 34.91 -4.84 -5.36
N PRO A 8 34.30 -6.02 -5.16
CA PRO A 8 34.06 -6.96 -6.24
C PRO A 8 33.23 -6.25 -7.32
N LYS A 9 33.73 -6.26 -8.56
CA LYS A 9 32.97 -5.70 -9.70
C LYS A 9 31.63 -6.44 -9.76
N PRO A 10 30.47 -5.74 -9.71
CA PRO A 10 29.18 -6.39 -9.76
C PRO A 10 29.10 -7.24 -11.03
N GLN A 11 28.87 -8.54 -10.87
CA GLN A 11 28.81 -9.45 -12.00
C GLN A 11 27.60 -9.08 -12.87
N LYS A 12 27.87 -8.55 -14.08
CA LYS A 12 26.85 -8.22 -15.10
C LYS A 12 26.19 -9.45 -15.74
N LYS A 13 26.10 -10.59 -15.04
CA LYS A 13 25.28 -11.69 -15.55
C LYS A 13 23.83 -11.25 -15.37
N LYS A 14 23.13 -10.97 -16.48
CA LYS A 14 21.67 -10.85 -16.48
C LYS A 14 21.15 -12.13 -15.84
N SER A 15 20.74 -12.03 -14.58
CA SER A 15 20.10 -13.14 -13.88
C SER A 15 18.90 -13.57 -14.72
N HIS A 16 18.68 -14.88 -14.90
CA HIS A 16 17.46 -15.38 -15.57
C HIS A 16 16.19 -14.75 -14.98
N ARG A 17 16.22 -14.41 -13.68
CA ARG A 17 15.18 -13.64 -12.99
C ARG A 17 14.94 -12.25 -13.61
N GLY A 18 15.99 -11.52 -13.98
CA GLY A 18 15.89 -10.20 -14.62
C GLY A 18 15.24 -10.27 -16.01
N LEU A 19 15.53 -11.33 -16.77
CA LEU A 19 14.92 -11.54 -18.09
C LEU A 19 13.44 -11.91 -17.98
N VAL A 20 13.06 -12.75 -17.01
CA VAL A 20 11.65 -13.06 -16.71
C VAL A 20 10.88 -11.81 -16.27
N ILE A 21 11.48 -10.96 -15.42
CA ILE A 21 10.89 -9.68 -15.02
C ILE A 21 10.76 -8.75 -16.23
N GLU A 22 11.74 -8.71 -17.13
CA GLU A 22 11.68 -7.85 -18.32
C GLU A 22 10.57 -8.29 -19.29
N ILE A 23 10.45 -9.59 -19.56
CA ILE A 23 9.35 -10.16 -20.37
C ILE A 23 7.99 -9.91 -19.70
N GLY A 24 7.90 -10.20 -18.40
CA GLY A 24 6.68 -9.98 -17.63
C GLY A 24 6.23 -8.52 -17.72
N ARG A 25 7.14 -7.57 -17.51
CA ARG A 25 6.84 -6.14 -17.60
C ARG A 25 6.27 -5.77 -18.96
N ASN A 26 6.88 -6.25 -20.05
CA ASN A 26 6.41 -5.96 -21.39
C ASN A 26 5.02 -6.55 -21.67
N LEU A 27 4.74 -7.76 -21.19
CA LEU A 27 3.43 -8.39 -21.30
C LEU A 27 2.36 -7.61 -20.51
N PHE A 28 2.70 -7.18 -19.29
CA PHE A 28 1.82 -6.37 -18.45
C PHE A 28 1.49 -5.01 -19.10
N LEU A 29 2.49 -4.35 -19.69
CA LEU A 29 2.28 -3.09 -20.42
C LEU A 29 1.40 -3.29 -21.65
N LEU A 30 1.62 -4.36 -22.41
CA LEU A 30 0.82 -4.69 -23.58
C LEU A 30 -0.65 -4.95 -23.16
N ALA A 31 -0.87 -5.72 -22.09
CA ALA A 31 -2.20 -5.97 -21.54
C ALA A 31 -2.90 -4.67 -21.08
N ALA A 32 -2.17 -3.76 -20.43
CA ALA A 32 -2.71 -2.47 -20.01
C ALA A 32 -3.12 -1.59 -21.21
N VAL A 33 -2.29 -1.53 -22.26
CA VAL A 33 -2.58 -0.77 -23.49
C VAL A 33 -3.79 -1.36 -24.22
N LEU A 34 -3.86 -2.68 -24.36
CA LEU A 34 -5.01 -3.36 -24.98
C LEU A 34 -6.29 -3.08 -24.18
N CYS A 35 -6.23 -3.16 -22.86
CA CYS A 35 -7.39 -2.91 -22.01
C CYS A 35 -7.92 -1.48 -22.17
N ALA A 36 -7.02 -0.49 -22.25
CA ALA A 36 -7.40 0.90 -22.49
C ALA A 36 -8.00 1.09 -23.90
N ALA A 37 -7.39 0.49 -24.93
CA ALA A 37 -7.88 0.58 -26.30
C ALA A 37 -9.29 -0.03 -26.44
N ILE A 38 -9.51 -1.22 -25.87
CA ILE A 38 -10.82 -1.89 -25.89
C ILE A 38 -11.87 -1.06 -25.14
N ASN A 39 -11.52 -0.44 -24.00
CA ASN A 39 -12.44 0.39 -23.24
C ASN A 39 -12.87 1.65 -24.01
N ILE A 40 -11.94 2.28 -24.75
CA ILE A 40 -12.27 3.40 -25.63
C ILE A 40 -13.21 2.95 -26.75
N TRP A 41 -12.97 1.76 -27.31
CA TRP A 41 -13.73 1.25 -28.44
C TRP A 41 -15.12 0.74 -28.07
N ALA A 42 -15.26 0.09 -26.91
CA ALA A 42 -16.53 -0.42 -26.40
C ALA A 42 -17.47 0.71 -25.94
N GLY A 43 -16.91 1.86 -25.53
CA GLY A 43 -17.66 2.94 -24.92
C GLY A 43 -18.26 2.56 -23.55
N GLY A 44 -18.64 3.57 -22.76
CA GLY A 44 -19.28 3.38 -21.45
C GLY A 44 -18.37 3.67 -20.26
N LYS A 45 -18.55 2.92 -19.16
CA LYS A 45 -17.85 3.13 -17.89
C LYS A 45 -16.37 2.75 -18.01
N ALA A 46 -15.47 3.48 -17.35
CA ALA A 46 -14.02 3.30 -17.45
C ALA A 46 -13.50 2.09 -16.64
N TRP A 47 -13.93 0.88 -16.99
CA TRP A 47 -13.52 -0.36 -16.32
C TRP A 47 -12.04 -0.69 -16.53
N SER A 48 -11.42 -0.19 -17.61
CA SER A 48 -9.99 -0.39 -17.86
C SER A 48 -9.09 0.17 -16.76
N VAL A 49 -9.52 1.24 -16.07
CA VAL A 49 -8.75 1.82 -14.96
C VAL A 49 -8.60 0.81 -13.81
N ILE A 50 -9.67 0.07 -13.51
CA ILE A 50 -9.69 -0.95 -12.45
C ILE A 50 -8.79 -2.12 -12.84
N VAL A 51 -8.85 -2.55 -14.11
CA VAL A 51 -8.01 -3.65 -14.61
C VAL A 51 -6.53 -3.26 -14.60
N ILE A 52 -6.19 -2.04 -15.02
CA ILE A 52 -4.81 -1.53 -14.97
C ILE A 52 -4.31 -1.48 -13.52
N TRP A 53 -5.15 -1.05 -12.58
CA TRP A 53 -4.80 -1.04 -11.16
C TRP A 53 -4.62 -2.46 -10.60
N ALA A 54 -5.47 -3.40 -10.97
CA ALA A 54 -5.35 -4.81 -10.57
C ALA A 54 -4.06 -5.46 -11.12
N LEU A 55 -3.72 -5.15 -12.38
CA LEU A 55 -2.45 -5.55 -13.00
C LEU A 55 -1.26 -4.97 -12.24
N TYR A 56 -1.30 -3.68 -11.89
CA TYR A 56 -0.27 -3.04 -11.07
C TYR A 56 -0.15 -3.67 -9.67
N MET A 57 -1.28 -3.96 -9.02
CA MET A 57 -1.31 -4.64 -7.72
C MET A 57 -0.66 -6.03 -7.81
N ALA A 58 -1.04 -6.84 -8.80
CA ALA A 58 -0.46 -8.17 -9.02
C ALA A 58 1.05 -8.09 -9.28
N TRP A 59 1.49 -7.14 -10.10
CA TRP A 59 2.90 -6.91 -10.39
C TRP A 59 3.70 -6.57 -9.12
N SER A 60 3.20 -5.62 -8.34
CA SER A 60 3.88 -5.05 -7.18
C SER A 60 3.91 -5.97 -5.94
N LEU A 61 3.00 -6.95 -5.87
CA LEU A 61 2.92 -7.91 -4.76
C LEU A 61 3.52 -9.27 -5.10
N LEU A 62 3.37 -9.77 -6.34
CA LEU A 62 3.77 -11.14 -6.70
C LEU A 62 5.09 -11.19 -7.48
N VAL A 63 5.29 -10.28 -8.45
CA VAL A 63 6.39 -10.39 -9.41
C VAL A 63 7.64 -9.66 -8.93
N HIS A 64 7.46 -8.43 -8.46
CA HIS A 64 8.56 -7.59 -7.99
C HIS A 64 8.20 -6.93 -6.66
N PRO A 65 8.18 -7.69 -5.55
CA PRO A 65 7.97 -7.10 -4.23
C PRO A 65 9.15 -6.19 -3.88
N ASP A 66 8.86 -5.04 -3.28
CA ASP A 66 9.89 -4.07 -2.89
C ASP A 66 10.86 -4.71 -1.89
N MET A 67 12.13 -4.78 -2.29
CA MET A 67 13.20 -5.41 -1.51
C MET A 67 13.72 -4.49 -0.39
N ILE A 68 13.58 -3.17 -0.55
CA ILE A 68 14.18 -2.15 0.34
C ILE A 68 13.53 -2.18 1.74
N GLU A 69 12.29 -2.65 1.86
CA GLU A 69 11.56 -2.81 3.12
C GLU A 69 10.83 -4.15 3.17
N TYR A 70 11.53 -5.26 2.86
CA TYR A 70 10.93 -6.60 2.85
C TYR A 70 10.64 -7.10 4.28
N ASN A 71 9.61 -6.51 4.91
CA ASN A 71 9.04 -6.93 6.17
C ASN A 71 7.62 -7.45 5.95
N ARG A 72 7.21 -8.49 6.69
CA ARG A 72 5.88 -9.10 6.59
C ARG A 72 4.78 -8.06 6.80
N ILE A 73 4.96 -7.16 7.77
CA ILE A 73 4.00 -6.09 8.06
C ILE A 73 3.91 -5.10 6.89
N SER A 74 5.03 -4.67 6.33
CA SER A 74 5.05 -3.71 5.20
C SER A 74 4.34 -4.27 3.96
N GLN A 75 4.63 -5.54 3.61
CA GLN A 75 3.97 -6.23 2.50
C GLN A 75 2.47 -6.41 2.74
N PHE A 76 2.08 -6.75 3.97
CA PHE A 76 0.67 -6.88 4.34
C PHE A 76 -0.06 -5.54 4.27
N THR A 77 0.50 -4.47 4.83
CA THR A 77 -0.08 -3.12 4.75
C THR A 77 -0.16 -2.63 3.31
N LYS A 78 0.85 -2.92 2.47
CA LYS A 78 0.83 -2.58 1.04
C LYS A 78 -0.32 -3.30 0.33
N ALA A 79 -0.50 -4.59 0.57
CA ALA A 79 -1.59 -5.36 -0.03
C ALA A 79 -2.96 -4.78 0.36
N ILE A 80 -3.15 -4.43 1.64
CA ILE A 80 -4.40 -3.81 2.12
C ILE A 80 -4.64 -2.47 1.46
N VAL A 81 -3.64 -1.58 1.42
CA VAL A 81 -3.78 -0.26 0.78
C VAL A 81 -4.14 -0.40 -0.69
N GLN A 82 -3.46 -1.30 -1.43
CA GLN A 82 -3.78 -1.55 -2.83
C GLN A 82 -5.21 -2.08 -3.02
N SER A 83 -5.66 -2.96 -2.12
CA SER A 83 -7.03 -3.49 -2.11
C SER A 83 -8.06 -2.39 -1.85
N CYS A 84 -7.81 -1.51 -0.87
CA CYS A 84 -8.69 -0.39 -0.56
C CYS A 84 -8.77 0.59 -1.73
N ILE A 85 -7.64 0.93 -2.38
CA ILE A 85 -7.65 1.81 -3.56
C ILE A 85 -8.45 1.15 -4.70
N MET A 86 -8.29 -0.15 -4.93
CA MET A 86 -9.06 -0.87 -5.95
C MET A 86 -10.57 -0.79 -5.68
N LEU A 87 -11.01 -0.96 -4.44
CA LEU A 87 -12.42 -0.84 -4.06
C LEU A 87 -12.97 0.58 -4.27
N VAL A 88 -12.18 1.61 -3.94
CA VAL A 88 -12.55 3.00 -4.21
C VAL A 88 -12.66 3.27 -5.72
N LEU A 89 -11.73 2.75 -6.52
CA LEU A 89 -11.80 2.87 -8.00
C LEU A 89 -13.06 2.19 -8.56
N ILE A 90 -13.43 1.02 -8.04
CA ILE A 90 -14.66 0.34 -8.43
C ILE A 90 -15.90 1.19 -8.10
N ASP A 91 -15.92 1.82 -6.93
CA ASP A 91 -17.05 2.66 -6.52
C ASP A 91 -17.20 3.92 -7.37
N VAL A 92 -16.07 4.56 -7.71
CA VAL A 92 -16.04 5.76 -8.55
C VAL A 92 -16.42 5.46 -10.01
N PHE A 93 -15.90 4.38 -10.58
CA PHE A 93 -16.05 4.12 -12.03
C PHE A 93 -17.20 3.18 -12.40
N ILE A 94 -17.63 2.27 -11.51
CA ILE A 94 -18.66 1.27 -11.82
C ILE A 94 -19.97 1.58 -11.11
N THR A 95 -19.97 1.58 -9.77
CA THR A 95 -21.20 1.68 -8.98
C THR A 95 -20.93 2.37 -7.66
N SER A 96 -21.53 3.53 -7.45
CA SER A 96 -21.28 4.38 -6.29
C SER A 96 -22.13 3.99 -5.07
N GLY A 97 -21.57 4.15 -3.87
CA GLY A 97 -22.34 4.21 -2.62
C GLY A 97 -22.13 3.05 -1.64
N TRP A 98 -21.18 2.15 -1.91
CA TRP A 98 -20.93 0.96 -1.10
C TRP A 98 -19.50 0.90 -0.57
N ALA A 99 -18.53 1.50 -1.28
CA ALA A 99 -17.13 1.44 -0.84
C ALA A 99 -16.89 2.09 0.51
N ALA A 100 -17.62 3.15 0.87
CA ALA A 100 -17.43 3.81 2.17
C ALA A 100 -17.56 2.83 3.35
N ASN A 101 -18.55 1.95 3.30
CA ASN A 101 -18.81 0.95 4.34
C ASN A 101 -17.81 -0.20 4.27
N VAL A 102 -17.60 -0.75 3.06
CA VAL A 102 -16.72 -1.91 2.85
C VAL A 102 -15.26 -1.57 3.16
N VAL A 103 -14.77 -0.42 2.68
CA VAL A 103 -13.40 0.05 2.92
C VAL A 103 -13.19 0.31 4.41
N SER A 104 -14.18 0.89 5.12
CA SER A 104 -14.07 1.10 6.56
C SER A 104 -13.97 -0.22 7.34
N ILE A 105 -14.77 -1.23 6.98
CA ILE A 105 -14.70 -2.56 7.61
C ILE A 105 -13.33 -3.22 7.37
N ILE A 106 -12.81 -3.14 6.15
CA ILE A 106 -11.50 -3.69 5.80
C ILE A 106 -10.39 -2.95 6.54
N CYS A 107 -10.42 -1.62 6.61
CA CYS A 107 -9.47 -0.82 7.39
C CYS A 107 -9.53 -1.18 8.89
N PHE A 108 -10.71 -1.36 9.46
CA PHE A 108 -10.86 -1.79 10.84
C PHE A 108 -10.24 -3.17 11.09
N GLY A 109 -10.60 -4.17 10.30
CA GLY A 109 -10.07 -5.53 10.45
C GLY A 109 -8.57 -5.62 10.21
N SER A 110 -8.06 -4.85 9.24
CA SER A 110 -6.64 -4.81 8.93
C SER A 110 -5.82 -4.11 10.01
N LEU A 111 -6.32 -3.06 10.66
CA LEU A 111 -5.64 -2.45 11.81
C LEU A 111 -5.48 -3.46 12.95
N ILE A 112 -6.52 -4.24 13.25
CA ILE A 112 -6.45 -5.31 14.25
C ILE A 112 -5.43 -6.37 13.84
N ALA A 113 -5.48 -6.83 12.58
CA ALA A 113 -4.54 -7.83 12.07
C ALA A 113 -3.09 -7.35 12.13
N VAL A 114 -2.82 -6.09 11.78
CA VAL A 114 -1.48 -5.48 11.87
C VAL A 114 -1.02 -5.39 13.32
N CYS A 115 -1.90 -5.05 14.27
CA CYS A 115 -1.58 -5.07 15.69
C CYS A 115 -1.25 -6.48 16.21
N LEU A 116 -1.97 -7.51 15.76
CA LEU A 116 -1.67 -8.91 16.11
C LEU A 116 -0.32 -9.36 15.53
N LEU A 117 -0.02 -8.99 14.29
CA LEU A 117 1.28 -9.26 13.66
C LEU A 117 2.44 -8.55 14.39
N LEU A 118 2.21 -7.32 14.88
CA LEU A 118 3.16 -6.60 15.71
C LEU A 118 3.42 -7.34 17.03
N TYR A 119 2.39 -7.90 17.67
CA TYR A 119 2.53 -8.62 18.93
C TYR A 119 3.29 -9.95 18.78
N THR A 120 3.12 -10.63 17.65
CA THR A 120 3.74 -11.93 17.38
C THR A 120 5.27 -11.87 17.45
N ASP A 121 5.89 -10.77 17.02
CA ASP A 121 7.34 -10.58 16.98
C ASP A 121 7.74 -9.18 17.48
N PHE A 122 7.27 -8.78 18.67
CA PHE A 122 7.36 -7.39 19.14
C PHE A 122 8.79 -6.81 19.13
N GLU A 123 9.78 -7.51 19.65
CA GLU A 123 11.18 -7.01 19.72
C GLU A 123 11.77 -6.71 18.34
N ARG A 124 11.46 -7.55 17.35
CA ARG A 124 11.93 -7.37 15.97
C ARG A 124 11.12 -6.31 15.23
N GLN A 125 9.81 -6.27 15.44
CA GLN A 125 8.88 -5.40 14.73
C GLN A 125 8.83 -3.97 15.27
N ARG A 126 9.22 -3.74 16.54
CA ARG A 126 9.32 -2.40 17.14
C ARG A 126 10.27 -1.47 16.38
N HIS A 127 11.27 -2.03 15.71
CA HIS A 127 12.20 -1.26 14.86
C HIS A 127 11.59 -0.87 13.50
N ASN A 128 10.54 -1.58 13.07
CA ASN A 128 9.87 -1.40 11.78
C ASN A 128 8.40 -0.94 11.96
N LEU A 129 8.16 0.03 12.84
CA LEU A 129 6.83 0.59 13.10
C LEU A 129 6.35 1.57 12.01
N LEU A 130 7.26 2.05 11.15
CA LEU A 130 6.95 3.08 10.15
C LEU A 130 5.80 2.70 9.20
N PRO A 131 5.72 1.46 8.64
CA PRO A 131 4.58 1.04 7.84
C PRO A 131 3.24 1.07 8.59
N ILE A 132 3.24 0.74 9.89
CA ILE A 132 2.04 0.76 10.73
C ILE A 132 1.59 2.21 10.97
N ILE A 133 2.53 3.10 11.25
CA ILE A 133 2.27 4.53 11.44
C ILE A 133 1.68 5.12 10.16
N LEU A 134 2.33 4.91 9.01
CA LEU A 134 1.83 5.39 7.72
C LEU A 134 0.45 4.84 7.39
N PHE A 135 0.22 3.55 7.64
CA PHE A 135 -1.08 2.92 7.44
C PHE A 135 -2.17 3.52 8.33
N SER A 136 -1.88 3.74 9.62
CA SER A 136 -2.82 4.37 10.56
C SER A 136 -3.14 5.83 10.19
N ILE A 137 -2.15 6.60 9.73
CA ILE A 137 -2.34 7.97 9.22
C ILE A 137 -3.22 7.94 7.96
N LEU A 138 -2.95 7.04 7.02
CA LEU A 138 -3.75 6.90 5.81
C LEU A 138 -5.20 6.54 6.15
N SER A 139 -5.41 5.61 7.08
CA SER A 139 -6.76 5.23 7.56
C SER A 139 -7.49 6.40 8.22
N LEU A 140 -6.79 7.25 8.99
CA LEU A 140 -7.35 8.47 9.56
C LEU A 140 -7.78 9.47 8.47
N ILE A 141 -6.92 9.70 7.48
CA ILE A 141 -7.23 10.61 6.37
C ILE A 141 -8.46 10.12 5.59
N VAL A 142 -8.50 8.83 5.24
CA VAL A 142 -9.61 8.23 4.50
C VAL A 142 -10.92 8.37 5.27
N THR A 143 -10.93 8.02 6.55
CA THR A 143 -12.14 8.13 7.39
C THR A 143 -12.57 9.58 7.59
N ALA A 144 -11.64 10.53 7.78
CA ALA A 144 -11.95 11.95 7.86
C ALA A 144 -12.59 12.49 6.57
N VAL A 145 -12.03 12.14 5.41
CA VAL A 145 -12.58 12.52 4.09
C VAL A 145 -13.99 11.94 3.91
N LEU A 146 -14.20 10.68 4.27
CA LEU A 146 -15.53 10.04 4.21
C LEU A 146 -16.57 10.73 5.10
N VAL A 147 -16.19 11.16 6.30
CA VAL A 147 -17.07 11.92 7.20
C VAL A 147 -17.47 13.27 6.59
N ILE A 148 -16.51 13.99 6.00
CA ILE A 148 -16.76 15.30 5.37
C ILE A 148 -17.71 15.16 4.17
N ILE A 149 -17.51 14.13 3.33
CA ILE A 149 -18.35 13.88 2.15
C ILE A 149 -19.77 13.47 2.56
N SER A 150 -19.91 12.69 3.64
CA SER A 150 -21.18 12.06 4.01
C SER A 150 -22.21 13.01 4.65
N LYS A 151 -21.89 14.31 4.84
CA LYS A 151 -22.80 15.38 5.32
C LYS A 151 -23.84 14.92 6.38
N GLY A 152 -23.40 14.13 7.36
CA GLY A 152 -24.23 13.69 8.50
C GLY A 152 -24.82 12.27 8.44
N LYS A 153 -24.78 11.57 7.30
CA LYS A 153 -25.10 10.13 7.24
C LYS A 153 -23.84 9.30 7.44
N VAL A 154 -23.27 9.38 8.64
CA VAL A 154 -22.05 8.63 8.96
C VAL A 154 -22.43 7.24 9.46
N SER A 155 -22.02 6.21 8.73
CA SER A 155 -22.15 4.83 9.18
C SER A 155 -21.25 4.57 10.39
N TRP A 156 -21.75 3.81 11.36
CA TRP A 156 -21.02 3.45 12.59
C TRP A 156 -19.61 2.92 12.33
N GLN A 157 -19.44 2.16 11.23
CA GLN A 157 -18.17 1.59 10.78
C GLN A 157 -17.08 2.66 10.59
N VAL A 158 -17.42 3.82 10.02
CA VAL A 158 -16.47 4.91 9.76
C VAL A 158 -15.97 5.49 11.07
N LEU A 159 -16.88 5.69 12.04
CA LEU A 159 -16.55 6.26 13.35
C LEU A 159 -15.66 5.32 14.17
N VAL A 160 -15.99 4.02 14.19
CA VAL A 160 -15.17 3.02 14.89
C VAL A 160 -13.76 2.93 14.28
N THR A 161 -13.67 2.95 12.95
CA THR A 161 -12.38 2.91 12.25
C THR A 161 -11.54 4.15 12.54
N PHE A 162 -12.18 5.34 12.61
CA PHE A 162 -11.52 6.58 12.99
C PHE A 162 -10.93 6.50 14.40
N VAL A 163 -11.73 6.09 15.40
CA VAL A 163 -11.27 5.96 16.80
C VAL A 163 -10.16 4.91 16.92
N LEU A 164 -10.30 3.77 16.26
CA LEU A 164 -9.28 2.71 16.29
C LEU A 164 -7.97 3.19 15.65
N SER A 165 -8.02 3.81 14.48
CA SER A 165 -6.82 4.32 13.79
C SER A 165 -6.10 5.38 14.63
N PHE A 166 -6.83 6.26 15.31
CA PHE A 166 -6.26 7.21 16.26
C PHE A 166 -5.59 6.51 17.46
N ALA A 167 -6.25 5.52 18.06
CA ALA A 167 -5.70 4.77 19.18
C ALA A 167 -4.42 4.02 18.80
N VAL A 168 -4.42 3.33 17.65
CA VAL A 168 -3.25 2.61 17.13
C VAL A 168 -2.10 3.58 16.87
N LEU A 169 -2.37 4.74 16.26
CA LEU A 169 -1.37 5.77 16.02
C LEU A 169 -0.77 6.28 17.34
N ALA A 170 -1.60 6.59 18.34
CA ALA A 170 -1.14 7.07 19.65
C ALA A 170 -0.25 6.03 20.36
N VAL A 171 -0.62 4.75 20.29
CA VAL A 171 0.19 3.65 20.83
C VAL A 171 1.53 3.57 20.09
N CYS A 172 1.53 3.55 18.76
CA CYS A 172 2.76 3.46 17.97
C CYS A 172 3.70 4.64 18.25
N VAL A 173 3.15 5.86 18.35
CA VAL A 173 3.92 7.06 18.68
C VAL A 173 4.53 6.96 20.08
N LYS A 174 3.76 6.50 21.07
CA LYS A 174 4.26 6.29 22.44
C LYS A 174 5.34 5.21 22.49
N THR A 175 5.18 4.11 21.76
CA THR A 175 6.16 3.00 21.73
C THR A 175 7.48 3.39 21.08
N MET A 176 7.44 4.26 20.06
CA MET A 176 8.62 4.64 19.28
C MET A 176 9.34 5.88 19.86
N GLY A 177 8.66 6.71 20.64
CA GLY A 177 9.26 7.83 21.39
C GLY A 177 10.01 8.82 20.50
N TRP A 178 11.22 9.24 20.93
CA TRP A 178 12.04 10.25 20.22
C TRP A 178 12.65 9.75 18.90
N ASN A 179 12.63 8.44 18.64
CA ASN A 179 13.15 7.84 17.40
C ASN A 179 12.26 8.10 16.18
N ILE A 180 11.04 8.62 16.35
CA ILE A 180 10.13 8.92 15.23
C ILE A 180 10.73 10.00 14.32
N LYS A 181 11.31 11.05 14.91
CA LYS A 181 11.89 12.16 14.13
C LYS A 181 13.10 11.71 13.34
N SER A 182 13.92 10.81 13.88
CA SER A 182 15.10 10.29 13.19
C SER A 182 14.71 9.33 12.05
N GLU A 183 13.73 8.44 12.26
CA GLU A 183 13.24 7.54 11.19
C GLU A 183 12.50 8.28 10.06
N LEU A 184 11.64 9.26 10.38
CA LEU A 184 11.02 10.12 9.36
C LEU A 184 12.07 10.90 8.57
N LYS A 185 13.09 11.44 9.25
CA LYS A 185 14.18 12.17 8.61
C LYS A 185 14.97 11.26 7.64
N LYS A 186 15.16 9.97 7.96
CA LYS A 186 15.78 9.01 7.02
C LYS A 186 14.91 8.82 5.76
N MET A 187 13.60 8.67 5.92
CA MET A 187 12.68 8.51 4.78
C MET A 187 12.75 9.70 3.81
N PHE A 188 12.77 10.93 4.33
CA PHE A 188 12.79 12.14 3.49
C PHE A 188 14.19 12.52 2.96
N HIS A 189 15.29 12.03 3.54
CA HIS A 189 16.64 12.26 3.01
C HIS A 189 17.04 11.31 1.88
N THR A 190 16.24 10.28 1.63
CA THR A 190 16.47 9.32 0.54
C THR A 190 15.63 9.65 -0.70
N ILE A 191 14.88 10.76 -0.66
CA ILE A 191 14.12 11.36 -1.77
C ILE A 191 14.95 12.51 -2.34
#